data_AF-A2FW89-F1
#
_entry.id   AF-A2FW89-F1
#
_cell.length_a   1.000
_cell.length_b   1.000
_cell.length_c   1.000
_cell.angle_alpha   90.00
_cell.angle_beta   90.00
_cell.angle_gamma   90.00
#
_symmetry.space_group_name_H-M   'P 1'
#
loop_
_entity.id
_entity.type
_entity.pdbx_description
1 polymer ?
#
loop_
_entity_poly.entity_id
_entity_poly.type
_entity_poly.pdbx_seq_one_letter_code
_entity_poly.pdbx_strand_id
1 'polypeptide(L)'
;MSDQDTHPSKFYELRSIYKYYIDSYNALYRLKTENEKELNKIYKMIKTELIDSKIYPPKKIIEDILYIIPYNNRYAKSYLSLAKLLYDNYQVKETIHVPLPIRYLFYREYGIKLNKSDDFEKNKFENLDFLSEDTIYRVIMNNELERFISFTERKGFNKNQTLRSELYPIYKDFSLLELCCYYGAVDCFKFLRTKFNSQTTPNCIYLSFLGGNPEIMSECLKLAQIPDLISYGKLWLSQSMMHAIISHNIDFVTFLMNEHNIEINLYWCGSYKNLESFLVYFDQTNDINACFVFSTMFDIGCPKVRLAQRSI
;
A
#
# COMPACT_ATOMS: atom_id res chain seq x y z
N MET A 1 18.19 -18.42 -36.15
CA MET A 1 18.82 -18.49 -34.82
C MET A 1 19.89 -17.43 -34.81
N SER A 2 19.53 -16.23 -34.36
CA SER A 2 20.48 -15.15 -34.13
C SER A 2 20.64 -15.03 -32.63
N ASP A 3 21.87 -15.24 -32.16
CA ASP A 3 22.29 -15.00 -30.79
C ASP A 3 21.90 -13.58 -30.40
N GLN A 4 20.84 -13.44 -29.60
CA GLN A 4 20.60 -12.22 -28.85
C GLN A 4 21.58 -12.25 -27.68
N ASP A 5 22.66 -11.49 -27.82
CA ASP A 5 23.49 -11.06 -26.70
C ASP A 5 22.56 -10.62 -25.56
N THR A 6 22.52 -11.44 -24.51
CA THR A 6 21.71 -11.22 -23.31
C THR A 6 22.45 -10.22 -22.42
N HIS A 7 22.55 -8.98 -22.89
CA HIS A 7 22.80 -7.87 -21.99
C HIS A 7 21.70 -7.90 -20.92
N PRO A 8 22.04 -7.92 -19.62
CA PRO A 8 21.05 -7.74 -18.57
C PRO A 8 20.30 -6.44 -18.89
N SER A 9 18.97 -6.47 -18.92
CA SER A 9 18.21 -5.22 -19.07
C SER A 9 18.69 -4.22 -18.02
N LYS A 10 18.74 -2.92 -18.37
CA LYS A 10 19.21 -1.86 -17.46
C LYS A 10 18.48 -1.92 -16.11
N PHE A 11 17.23 -2.39 -16.14
CA PHE A 11 16.46 -2.75 -14.97
C PHE A 11 17.19 -3.67 -13.99
N TYR A 12 17.69 -4.84 -14.41
CA TYR A 12 18.31 -5.81 -13.50
C TYR A 12 19.58 -5.26 -12.84
N GLU A 13 20.38 -4.51 -13.60
CA GLU A 13 21.58 -3.86 -13.07
C GLU A 13 21.21 -2.81 -12.00
N LEU A 14 20.26 -1.91 -12.32
CA LEU A 14 19.81 -0.88 -11.39
C LEU A 14 19.11 -1.48 -10.16
N ARG A 15 18.28 -2.50 -10.33
CA ARG A 15 17.63 -3.22 -9.24
C ARG A 15 18.65 -3.85 -8.30
N SER A 16 19.75 -4.38 -8.82
CA SER A 16 20.85 -4.91 -8.02
C SER A 16 21.55 -3.82 -7.20
N ILE A 17 21.85 -2.67 -7.83
CA ILE A 17 22.49 -1.52 -7.15
C ILE A 17 21.63 -0.97 -6.00
N TYR A 18 20.31 -0.94 -6.19
CA TYR A 18 19.36 -0.42 -5.21
C TYR A 18 18.61 -1.52 -4.43
N LYS A 19 19.16 -2.74 -4.42
CA LYS A 19 18.53 -3.90 -3.77
C LYS A 19 18.18 -3.63 -2.31
N TYR A 20 19.09 -3.02 -1.55
CA TYR A 20 18.88 -2.67 -0.14
C TYR A 20 17.63 -1.81 0.07
N TYR A 21 17.40 -0.83 -0.80
CA TYR A 21 16.26 0.07 -0.75
C TYR A 21 14.98 -0.64 -1.17
N ILE A 22 15.01 -1.29 -2.34
CA ILE A 22 13.84 -1.97 -2.93
C ILE A 22 13.34 -3.06 -2.00
N ASP A 23 14.24 -3.93 -1.52
CA ASP A 23 13.84 -5.05 -0.66
C ASP A 23 13.34 -4.54 0.71
N SER A 24 13.91 -3.44 1.24
CA SER A 24 13.43 -2.84 2.50
C SER A 24 12.01 -2.29 2.40
N TYR A 25 11.71 -1.50 1.36
CA TYR A 25 10.38 -0.96 1.16
C TYR A 25 9.37 -2.03 0.71
N ASN A 26 9.80 -3.01 -0.09
CA ASN A 26 8.96 -4.16 -0.41
C ASN A 26 8.55 -4.94 0.85
N ALA A 27 9.45 -5.14 1.82
CA ALA A 27 9.10 -5.78 3.08
C ALA A 27 8.12 -4.95 3.93
N LEU A 28 8.24 -3.63 3.91
CA LEU A 28 7.33 -2.72 4.62
C LEU A 28 5.93 -2.71 4.02
N TYR A 29 5.81 -2.48 2.71
CA TYR A 29 4.50 -2.39 2.05
C TYR A 29 3.80 -3.75 1.91
N ARG A 30 4.57 -4.85 1.86
CA ARG A 30 4.02 -6.22 1.78
C ARG A 30 3.97 -6.93 3.14
N LEU A 31 4.09 -6.21 4.24
CA LEU A 31 4.04 -6.76 5.59
C LEU A 31 2.73 -7.52 5.81
N LYS A 32 2.85 -8.78 6.25
CA LYS A 32 1.71 -9.69 6.48
C LYS A 32 1.78 -10.43 7.82
N THR A 33 2.38 -9.82 8.83
CA THR A 33 2.64 -10.48 10.11
C THR A 33 2.42 -9.57 11.30
N GLU A 34 1.90 -10.16 12.38
CA GLU A 34 1.85 -9.56 13.72
C GLU A 34 2.86 -10.26 14.66
N ASN A 35 3.63 -11.22 14.15
CA ASN A 35 4.59 -11.96 14.95
C ASN A 35 5.81 -11.09 15.29
N GLU A 36 6.04 -10.87 16.58
CA GLU A 36 7.13 -10.02 17.09
C GLU A 36 8.52 -10.43 16.56
N LYS A 37 8.80 -11.73 16.41
CA LYS A 37 10.09 -12.21 15.89
C LYS A 37 10.29 -11.84 14.43
N GLU A 38 9.24 -11.91 13.62
CA GLU A 38 9.28 -11.52 12.21
C GLU A 38 9.36 -10.00 12.06
N LEU A 39 8.60 -9.25 12.86
CA LEU A 39 8.71 -7.79 12.92
C LEU A 39 10.12 -7.34 13.31
N ASN A 40 10.77 -8.02 14.25
CA ASN A 40 12.15 -7.72 14.62
C ASN A 40 13.14 -7.97 13.46
N LYS A 41 12.88 -8.94 12.58
CA LYS A 41 13.70 -9.12 11.36
C LYS A 41 13.56 -7.92 10.43
N ILE A 42 12.34 -7.45 10.20
CA ILE A 42 12.05 -6.26 9.39
C ILE A 42 12.71 -5.02 10.00
N TYR A 43 12.55 -4.82 11.31
CA TYR A 43 13.20 -3.74 12.05
C TYR A 43 14.73 -3.75 11.87
N LYS A 44 15.38 -4.90 12.05
CA LYS A 44 16.84 -5.03 11.88
C LYS A 44 17.30 -4.70 10.47
N MET A 45 16.55 -5.17 9.47
CA MET A 45 16.84 -4.85 8.07
C MET A 45 16.74 -3.33 7.81
N ILE A 46 15.64 -2.69 8.23
CA ILE A 46 15.46 -1.24 8.10
C ILE A 46 16.58 -0.48 8.81
N LYS A 47 16.91 -0.89 10.03
CA LYS A 47 17.98 -0.29 10.81
C LYS A 47 19.31 -0.35 10.05
N THR A 48 19.75 -1.54 9.65
CA THR A 48 21.05 -1.71 9.00
C THR A 48 21.10 -1.05 7.62
N GLU A 49 20.09 -1.31 6.79
CA GLU A 49 20.12 -0.94 5.36
C GLU A 49 19.74 0.53 5.11
N LEU A 50 18.85 1.11 5.91
CA LEU A 50 18.32 2.46 5.66
C LEU A 50 18.85 3.52 6.63
N ILE A 51 19.10 3.16 7.90
CA ILE A 51 19.43 4.14 8.95
C ILE A 51 20.93 4.15 9.27
N ASP A 52 21.49 3.00 9.65
CA ASP A 52 22.90 2.87 10.07
C ASP A 52 23.86 3.09 8.89
N SER A 53 23.41 2.81 7.66
CA SER A 53 24.06 3.19 6.41
C SER A 53 24.11 4.71 6.18
N LYS A 54 23.50 5.51 7.07
CA LYS A 54 23.37 6.97 7.05
C LYS A 54 22.66 7.51 5.81
N ILE A 55 21.81 6.69 5.18
CA ILE A 55 21.07 7.11 3.99
C ILE A 55 19.85 7.94 4.39
N TYR A 56 19.12 7.53 5.44
CA TYR A 56 17.89 8.21 5.86
C TYR A 56 17.88 8.57 7.35
N PRO A 57 17.38 9.76 7.74
CA PRO A 57 17.11 10.08 9.14
C PRO A 57 16.04 9.15 9.72
N PRO A 58 16.18 8.69 10.99
CA PRO A 58 15.17 7.85 11.65
C PRO A 58 13.76 8.44 11.60
N LYS A 59 13.64 9.76 11.78
CA LYS A 59 12.38 10.52 11.64
C LYS A 59 11.66 10.19 10.32
N LYS A 60 12.38 10.23 9.20
CA LYS A 60 11.82 10.04 7.86
C LYS A 60 11.30 8.62 7.68
N ILE A 61 12.03 7.63 8.18
CA ILE A 61 11.62 6.22 8.14
C ILE A 61 10.38 5.98 9.00
N ILE A 62 10.29 6.61 10.19
CA ILE A 62 9.08 6.53 11.03
C ILE A 62 7.88 7.11 10.28
N GLU A 63 8.03 8.28 9.64
CA GLU A 63 6.97 8.88 8.82
C GLU A 63 6.54 7.92 7.70
N ASP A 64 7.50 7.41 6.92
CA ASP A 64 7.23 6.52 5.80
C ASP A 64 6.51 5.23 6.25
N ILE A 65 6.91 4.62 7.38
CA ILE A 65 6.22 3.45 7.98
C ILE A 65 4.76 3.77 8.32
N LEU A 66 4.53 4.92 8.97
CA LEU A 66 3.19 5.32 9.43
C LEU A 66 2.27 5.71 8.26
N TYR A 67 2.83 6.23 7.15
CA TYR A 67 2.08 6.52 5.92
C TYR A 67 1.56 5.27 5.19
N ILE A 68 2.11 4.08 5.48
CA ILE A 68 1.64 2.83 4.87
C ILE A 68 0.30 2.37 5.46
N ILE A 69 0.02 2.72 6.72
CA ILE A 69 -1.12 2.21 7.49
C ILE A 69 -2.43 2.26 6.70
N PRO A 70 -2.84 3.37 6.05
CA PRO A 70 -4.11 3.41 5.32
C PRO A 70 -4.25 2.34 4.23
N TYR A 71 -3.14 1.91 3.63
CA TYR A 71 -3.14 0.97 2.51
C TYR A 71 -2.97 -0.49 2.93
N ASN A 72 -2.59 -0.73 4.19
CA ASN A 72 -2.44 -2.08 4.76
C ASN A 72 -2.87 -2.11 6.24
N ASN A 73 -4.04 -1.52 6.54
CA ASN A 73 -4.47 -1.24 7.91
C ASN A 73 -4.80 -2.50 8.72
N ARG A 74 -4.91 -3.67 8.07
CA ARG A 74 -4.96 -4.98 8.75
C ARG A 74 -3.81 -5.12 9.75
N TYR A 75 -2.62 -4.63 9.40
CA TYR A 75 -1.42 -4.74 10.24
C TYR A 75 -1.03 -3.41 10.89
N ALA A 76 -2.00 -2.51 11.12
CA ALA A 76 -1.75 -1.20 11.74
C ALA A 76 -0.94 -1.32 13.03
N LYS A 77 -1.26 -2.29 13.90
CA LYS A 77 -0.50 -2.55 15.14
C LYS A 77 0.97 -2.85 14.88
N SER A 78 1.27 -3.70 13.90
CA SER A 78 2.64 -4.01 13.49
C SER A 78 3.41 -2.78 13.04
N TYR A 79 2.79 -1.92 12.23
CA TYR A 79 3.41 -0.66 11.80
C TYR A 79 3.66 0.30 12.97
N LEU A 80 2.68 0.44 13.88
CA LEU A 80 2.83 1.23 15.09
C LEU A 80 3.98 0.71 15.97
N SER A 81 4.11 -0.61 16.13
CA SER A 81 5.21 -1.25 16.87
C SER A 81 6.58 -0.99 16.23
N LEU A 82 6.69 -1.12 14.91
CA LEU A 82 7.93 -0.80 14.18
C LEU A 82 8.32 0.68 14.35
N ALA A 83 7.35 1.58 14.19
CA ALA A 83 7.55 3.02 14.41
C ALA A 83 7.98 3.32 15.85
N LYS A 84 7.36 2.67 16.84
CA LYS A 84 7.70 2.81 18.27
C LYS A 84 9.13 2.36 18.56
N LEU A 85 9.54 1.20 18.05
CA LEU A 85 10.90 0.70 18.21
C LEU A 85 11.94 1.68 17.65
N LEU A 86 11.68 2.27 16.49
CA LEU A 86 12.57 3.28 15.92
C LEU A 86 12.56 4.57 16.74
N TYR A 87 11.38 5.03 17.16
CA TYR A 87 11.23 6.23 17.97
C TYR A 87 12.04 6.17 19.26
N ASP A 88 11.96 5.05 19.99
CA ASP A 88 12.66 4.85 21.26
C ASP A 88 14.18 4.70 21.07
N ASN A 89 14.59 3.84 20.14
CA ASN A 89 16.00 3.51 19.95
C ASN A 89 16.83 4.69 19.43
N TYR A 90 16.21 5.56 18.63
CA TYR A 90 16.87 6.76 18.09
C TYR A 90 16.52 8.05 18.84
N GLN A 91 15.67 7.97 19.87
CA GLN A 91 15.25 9.11 20.69
C GLN A 91 14.81 10.32 19.85
N VAL A 92 13.93 10.09 18.87
CA VAL A 92 13.49 11.12 17.92
C VAL A 92 12.75 12.23 18.67
N LYS A 93 13.27 13.46 18.62
CA LYS A 93 12.72 14.63 19.33
C LYS A 93 11.88 15.53 18.42
N GLU A 94 12.11 15.42 17.12
CA GLU A 94 11.44 16.18 16.09
C GLU A 94 9.97 15.78 15.95
N THR A 95 9.14 16.74 15.55
CA THR A 95 7.75 16.48 15.19
C THR A 95 7.67 15.53 14.00
N ILE A 96 6.88 14.47 14.14
CA ILE A 96 6.57 13.50 13.06
C ILE A 96 5.33 13.97 12.30
N HIS A 97 5.47 14.22 11.01
CA HIS A 97 4.42 14.76 10.15
C HIS A 97 3.67 13.65 9.42
N VAL A 98 2.64 13.12 10.06
CA VAL A 98 1.71 12.14 9.48
C VAL A 98 0.26 12.58 9.73
N PRO A 99 -0.73 12.03 8.99
CA PRO A 99 -2.12 12.43 9.14
C PRO A 99 -2.59 12.32 10.60
N LEU A 100 -3.44 13.26 11.02
CA LEU A 100 -3.95 13.34 12.39
C LEU A 100 -4.52 12.01 12.93
N PRO A 101 -5.27 11.20 12.16
CA PRO A 101 -5.79 9.91 12.65
C PRO A 101 -4.69 8.91 13.00
N ILE A 102 -3.59 8.92 12.25
CA ILE A 102 -2.43 8.05 12.50
C ILE A 102 -1.68 8.50 13.76
N ARG A 103 -1.52 9.82 13.95
CA ARG A 103 -0.92 10.36 15.18
C ARG A 103 -1.77 10.03 16.40
N TYR A 104 -3.09 10.09 16.28
CA TYR A 104 -4.01 9.69 17.34
C TYR A 104 -3.94 8.19 17.64
N LEU A 105 -3.86 7.31 16.63
CA LEU A 105 -3.66 5.88 16.85
C LEU A 105 -2.39 5.59 17.65
N PHE A 106 -1.27 6.23 17.29
CA PHE A 106 -0.01 6.08 18.01
C PHE A 106 -0.11 6.56 19.47
N TYR A 107 -0.80 7.69 19.69
CA TYR A 107 -1.09 8.19 21.03
C TYR A 107 -1.99 7.26 21.84
N ARG A 108 -3.06 6.72 21.25
CA ARG A 108 -3.98 5.77 21.91
C ARG A 108 -3.23 4.50 22.36
N GLU A 109 -2.32 3.99 21.55
CA GLU A 109 -1.59 2.75 21.84
C GLU A 109 -0.47 2.96 22.88
N TYR A 110 0.28 4.06 22.78
CA TYR A 110 1.51 4.25 23.56
C TYR A 110 1.53 5.44 24.52
N GLY A 111 0.50 6.29 24.51
CA GLY A 111 0.46 7.54 25.28
C GLY A 111 1.43 8.63 24.79
N ILE A 112 2.01 8.47 23.61
CA ILE A 112 3.05 9.38 23.07
C ILE A 112 2.45 10.29 22.00
N LYS A 113 2.63 11.60 22.15
CA LYS A 113 2.29 12.59 21.12
C LYS A 113 3.44 12.73 20.12
N LEU A 114 3.19 12.32 18.88
CA LEU A 114 4.10 12.49 17.74
C LEU A 114 4.25 13.97 17.31
N ASN A 115 3.26 14.80 17.63
CA ASN A 115 3.34 16.25 17.57
C ASN A 115 2.79 16.84 18.87
N LYS A 116 3.58 17.68 19.54
CA LYS A 116 3.22 18.30 20.82
C LYS A 116 2.01 19.23 20.72
N SER A 117 1.74 19.79 19.54
CA SER A 117 0.59 20.67 19.32
C SER A 117 -0.73 19.90 19.16
N ASP A 118 -0.71 18.57 19.14
CA ASP A 118 -1.93 17.78 18.96
C ASP A 118 -2.84 17.86 20.19
N ASP A 119 -4.07 18.30 19.94
CA ASP A 119 -5.16 18.35 20.89
C ASP A 119 -6.18 17.25 20.54
N PHE A 120 -5.98 16.07 21.11
CA PHE A 120 -6.85 14.91 20.85
C PHE A 120 -8.16 14.95 21.64
N GLU A 121 -8.30 15.83 22.65
CA GLU A 121 -9.54 15.96 23.41
C GLU A 121 -10.63 16.68 22.60
N LYS A 122 -10.22 17.60 21.71
CA LYS A 122 -11.14 18.31 20.81
C LYS A 122 -11.52 17.52 19.56
N ASN A 123 -10.72 16.53 19.18
CA ASN A 123 -10.92 15.75 17.95
C ASN A 123 -11.68 14.45 18.28
N LYS A 124 -12.95 14.38 17.89
CA LYS A 124 -13.70 13.11 17.94
C LYS A 124 -13.27 12.23 16.77
N PHE A 125 -12.41 11.26 17.05
CA PHE A 125 -12.09 10.19 16.10
C PHE A 125 -13.16 9.11 16.17
N GLU A 126 -14.32 9.39 15.56
CA GLU A 126 -15.35 8.39 15.38
C GLU A 126 -14.81 7.27 14.46
N ASN A 127 -15.15 6.02 14.77
CA ASN A 127 -14.86 4.85 13.92
C ASN A 127 -13.38 4.44 13.79
N LEU A 128 -12.53 4.62 14.81
CA LEU A 128 -11.25 3.89 14.88
C LEU A 128 -11.38 2.50 15.52
N ASP A 129 -12.55 2.19 16.07
CA ASP A 129 -12.81 0.95 16.80
C ASP A 129 -13.38 -0.18 15.92
N PHE A 130 -13.48 0.01 14.60
CA PHE A 130 -13.87 -1.08 13.67
C PHE A 130 -12.87 -2.23 13.68
N LEU A 131 -11.64 -2.00 14.17
CA LEU A 131 -10.65 -3.04 14.42
C LEU A 131 -11.00 -3.94 15.63
N SER A 132 -12.05 -3.64 16.40
CA SER A 132 -12.52 -4.52 17.48
C SER A 132 -13.00 -5.87 16.96
N GLU A 133 -12.87 -6.91 17.79
CA GLU A 133 -13.03 -8.33 17.38
C GLU A 133 -14.46 -8.74 17.01
N ASP A 134 -15.48 -7.98 17.43
CA ASP A 134 -16.90 -8.32 17.22
C ASP A 134 -17.58 -7.45 16.15
N THR A 135 -16.82 -6.90 15.20
CA THR A 135 -17.40 -6.18 14.07
C THR A 135 -17.45 -7.05 12.82
N ILE A 136 -18.47 -6.83 11.99
CA ILE A 136 -18.55 -7.43 10.66
C ILE A 136 -17.33 -7.06 9.78
N TYR A 137 -16.73 -5.89 10.04
CA TYR A 137 -15.55 -5.41 9.32
C TYR A 137 -14.30 -6.24 9.66
N ARG A 138 -14.14 -6.64 10.94
CA ARG A 138 -13.06 -7.54 11.35
C ARG A 138 -13.24 -8.94 10.79
N VAL A 139 -14.48 -9.43 10.76
CA VAL A 139 -14.83 -10.70 10.12
C VAL A 139 -14.47 -10.68 8.62
N ILE A 140 -14.81 -9.60 7.89
CA ILE A 140 -14.38 -9.43 6.49
C ILE A 140 -12.86 -9.37 6.40
N MET A 141 -12.20 -8.58 7.25
CA MET A 141 -10.73 -8.44 7.26
C MET A 141 -10.02 -9.78 7.37
N ASN A 142 -10.57 -10.73 8.14
CA ASN A 142 -10.03 -12.07 8.34
C ASN A 142 -10.60 -13.12 7.36
N ASN A 143 -11.53 -12.73 6.49
CA ASN A 143 -12.27 -13.62 5.58
C ASN A 143 -13.00 -14.78 6.31
N GLU A 144 -13.60 -14.50 7.46
CA GLU A 144 -14.29 -15.49 8.30
C GLU A 144 -15.74 -15.72 7.84
N LEU A 145 -15.92 -16.56 6.79
CA LEU A 145 -17.22 -16.76 6.14
C LEU A 145 -18.37 -17.13 7.10
N GLU A 146 -18.17 -18.10 7.99
CA GLU A 146 -19.23 -18.59 8.89
C GLU A 146 -19.72 -17.49 9.83
N ARG A 147 -18.80 -16.76 10.46
CA ARG A 147 -19.13 -15.59 11.29
C ARG A 147 -19.80 -14.52 10.44
N PHE A 148 -19.34 -14.29 9.21
CA PHE A 148 -19.95 -13.30 8.31
C PHE A 148 -21.41 -13.62 8.02
N ILE A 149 -21.72 -14.88 7.71
CA ILE A 149 -23.10 -15.34 7.50
C ILE A 149 -23.95 -15.03 8.74
N SER A 150 -23.45 -15.36 9.94
CA SER A 150 -24.17 -15.07 11.20
C SER A 150 -24.48 -13.59 11.39
N PHE A 151 -23.61 -12.66 10.95
CA PHE A 151 -23.90 -11.22 10.97
C PHE A 151 -25.02 -10.85 10.01
N THR A 152 -25.06 -11.48 8.83
CA THR A 152 -26.06 -11.17 7.80
C THR A 152 -27.47 -11.68 8.12
N GLU A 153 -27.57 -12.66 9.02
CA GLU A 153 -28.85 -13.23 9.49
C GLU A 153 -29.45 -12.47 10.68
N ARG A 154 -28.71 -11.56 11.30
CA ARG A 154 -29.21 -10.75 12.42
C ARG A 154 -30.36 -9.86 11.98
N LYS A 155 -31.38 -9.74 12.83
CA LYS A 155 -32.50 -8.80 12.62
C LYS A 155 -31.95 -7.38 12.49
N GLY A 156 -32.29 -6.70 11.40
CA GLY A 156 -31.83 -5.33 11.12
C GLY A 156 -30.51 -5.25 10.35
N PHE A 157 -29.94 -6.37 9.88
CA PHE A 157 -28.79 -6.33 8.98
C PHE A 157 -29.10 -5.49 7.72
N ASN A 158 -28.25 -4.50 7.46
CA ASN A 158 -28.32 -3.67 6.27
C ASN A 158 -27.23 -4.10 5.28
N LYS A 159 -27.62 -4.76 4.19
CA LYS A 159 -26.70 -5.18 3.11
C LYS A 159 -25.97 -4.02 2.43
N ASN A 160 -26.52 -2.81 2.50
CA ASN A 160 -25.96 -1.59 1.91
C ASN A 160 -25.19 -0.77 2.95
N GLN A 161 -24.92 -1.30 4.14
CA GLN A 161 -24.15 -0.58 5.14
C GLN A 161 -22.73 -0.29 4.62
N THR A 162 -22.22 0.85 5.03
CA THR A 162 -20.88 1.31 4.66
C THR A 162 -20.03 1.56 5.91
N LEU A 163 -18.72 1.58 5.73
CA LEU A 163 -17.75 1.98 6.74
C LEU A 163 -17.13 3.31 6.32
N ARG A 164 -17.29 4.34 7.16
CA ARG A 164 -16.54 5.59 7.05
C ARG A 164 -15.41 5.57 8.07
N SER A 165 -14.17 5.60 7.60
CA SER A 165 -13.00 5.60 8.47
C SER A 165 -11.84 6.36 7.83
N GLU A 166 -11.15 7.16 8.66
CA GLU A 166 -9.98 7.93 8.23
C GLU A 166 -8.69 7.06 8.18
N LEU A 167 -8.81 5.76 8.47
CA LEU A 167 -7.73 4.76 8.28
C LEU A 167 -7.73 4.13 6.89
N TYR A 168 -8.41 4.74 5.92
CA TYR A 168 -8.42 4.33 4.54
C TYR A 168 -7.95 5.48 3.65
N PRO A 169 -7.36 5.19 2.49
CA PRO A 169 -6.63 6.18 1.70
C PRO A 169 -7.54 7.17 0.94
N ILE A 170 -8.85 7.03 1.06
CA ILE A 170 -9.84 7.89 0.42
C ILE A 170 -10.89 8.22 1.49
N TYR A 171 -11.15 9.52 1.70
CA TYR A 171 -12.21 10.02 2.59
C TYR A 171 -13.59 9.71 1.99
N LYS A 172 -13.96 8.43 1.98
CA LYS A 172 -15.23 7.94 1.48
C LYS A 172 -15.70 6.76 2.30
N ASP A 173 -16.96 6.45 2.10
CA ASP A 173 -17.64 5.31 2.66
C ASP A 173 -17.35 4.06 1.81
N PHE A 174 -16.99 2.96 2.46
CA PHE A 174 -16.73 1.67 1.81
C PHE A 174 -17.86 0.69 2.08
N SER A 175 -18.45 0.13 1.03
CA SER A 175 -19.39 -0.98 1.15
C SER A 175 -18.71 -2.26 1.64
N LEU A 176 -19.50 -3.22 2.13
CA LEU A 176 -18.97 -4.53 2.53
C LEU A 176 -18.22 -5.23 1.39
N LEU A 177 -18.68 -5.09 0.14
CA LEU A 177 -18.04 -5.70 -1.02
C LEU A 177 -16.68 -5.06 -1.32
N GLU A 178 -16.59 -3.73 -1.24
CA GLU A 178 -15.34 -2.99 -1.43
C GLU A 178 -14.33 -3.30 -0.32
N LEU A 179 -14.79 -3.49 0.92
CA LEU A 179 -13.94 -3.98 2.00
C LEU A 179 -13.41 -5.38 1.72
N CYS A 180 -14.23 -6.28 1.15
CA CYS A 180 -13.74 -7.58 0.74
C CYS A 180 -12.64 -7.46 -0.33
N CYS A 181 -12.76 -6.51 -1.27
CA CYS A 181 -11.70 -6.24 -2.26
C CYS A 181 -10.42 -5.71 -1.62
N TYR A 182 -10.53 -4.73 -0.72
CA TYR A 182 -9.38 -4.16 0.00
C TYR A 182 -8.62 -5.21 0.82
N TYR A 183 -9.35 -6.10 1.49
CA TYR A 183 -8.75 -7.13 2.35
C TYR A 183 -8.41 -8.44 1.60
N GLY A 184 -8.86 -8.62 0.37
CA GLY A 184 -8.71 -9.90 -0.34
C GLY A 184 -9.60 -11.02 0.23
N ALA A 185 -10.74 -10.67 0.84
CA ALA A 185 -11.65 -11.60 1.52
C ALA A 185 -12.58 -12.32 0.53
N VAL A 186 -12.04 -13.33 -0.15
CA VAL A 186 -12.69 -13.98 -1.30
C VAL A 186 -14.00 -14.69 -0.94
N ASP A 187 -14.10 -15.29 0.23
CA ASP A 187 -15.29 -16.05 0.62
C ASP A 187 -16.44 -15.11 0.97
N CYS A 188 -16.15 -14.06 1.75
CA CYS A 188 -17.12 -13.01 2.03
C CYS A 188 -17.56 -12.28 0.74
N PHE A 189 -16.63 -12.01 -0.18
CA PHE A 189 -16.91 -11.43 -1.48
C PHE A 189 -17.88 -12.29 -2.30
N LYS A 190 -17.57 -13.58 -2.46
CA LYS A 190 -18.43 -14.53 -3.17
C LYS A 190 -19.81 -14.61 -2.57
N PHE A 191 -19.92 -14.67 -1.24
CA PHE A 191 -21.21 -14.68 -0.55
C PHE A 191 -22.03 -13.41 -0.82
N LEU A 192 -21.42 -12.22 -0.76
CA LEU A 192 -22.10 -10.96 -1.07
C LEU A 192 -22.60 -10.89 -2.52
N ARG A 193 -21.82 -11.43 -3.46
CA ARG A 193 -22.19 -11.53 -4.88
C ARG A 193 -23.37 -12.47 -5.08
N THR A 194 -23.34 -13.67 -4.48
CA THR A 194 -24.35 -14.70 -4.71
C THR A 194 -25.63 -14.48 -3.92
N LYS A 195 -25.54 -14.15 -2.62
CA LYS A 195 -26.70 -14.02 -1.73
C LYS A 195 -27.44 -12.70 -1.93
N PHE A 196 -26.71 -11.61 -2.14
CA PHE A 196 -27.26 -10.26 -2.16
C PHE A 196 -27.22 -9.57 -3.52
N ASN A 197 -26.63 -10.21 -4.55
CA ASN A 197 -26.41 -9.63 -5.87
C ASN A 197 -25.66 -8.29 -5.79
N SER A 198 -24.72 -8.19 -4.85
CA SER A 198 -23.95 -6.96 -4.63
C SER A 198 -23.15 -6.62 -5.87
N GLN A 199 -23.33 -5.43 -6.45
CA GLN A 199 -22.67 -5.08 -7.71
C GLN A 199 -21.21 -4.66 -7.48
N THR A 200 -20.33 -5.06 -8.40
CA THR A 200 -18.96 -4.54 -8.42
C THR A 200 -18.98 -3.06 -8.79
N THR A 201 -18.10 -2.28 -8.15
CA THR A 201 -17.95 -0.85 -8.40
C THR A 201 -16.56 -0.58 -8.95
N PRO A 202 -16.30 0.61 -9.51
CA PRO A 202 -14.94 1.02 -9.87
C PRO A 202 -13.95 0.92 -8.71
N ASN A 203 -14.44 1.14 -7.47
CA ASN A 203 -13.64 1.00 -6.27
C ASN A 203 -13.21 -0.44 -6.02
N CYS A 204 -14.09 -1.42 -6.29
CA CYS A 204 -13.72 -2.83 -6.19
C CYS A 204 -12.53 -3.16 -7.09
N ILE A 205 -12.42 -2.55 -8.27
CA ILE A 205 -11.30 -2.76 -9.20
C ILE A 205 -9.99 -2.36 -8.54
N TYR A 206 -9.83 -1.09 -8.19
CA TYR A 206 -8.53 -0.62 -7.71
C TYR A 206 -8.20 -1.08 -6.29
N LEU A 207 -9.20 -1.34 -5.43
CA LEU A 207 -8.98 -1.94 -4.10
C LEU A 207 -8.53 -3.40 -4.21
N SER A 208 -8.96 -4.13 -5.25
CA SER A 208 -8.53 -5.52 -5.45
C SER A 208 -7.03 -5.66 -5.68
N PHE A 209 -6.36 -4.62 -6.19
CA PHE A 209 -4.90 -4.57 -6.32
C PHE A 209 -4.18 -4.44 -4.98
N LEU A 210 -4.79 -3.80 -3.97
CA LEU A 210 -4.25 -3.80 -2.60
C LEU A 210 -4.47 -5.15 -1.93
N GLY A 211 -5.67 -5.72 -2.04
CA GLY A 211 -6.00 -7.03 -1.46
C GLY A 211 -5.22 -8.17 -2.10
N GLY A 212 -4.90 -8.05 -3.40
CA GLY A 212 -4.06 -8.97 -4.14
C GLY A 212 -4.61 -10.39 -4.26
N ASN A 213 -5.93 -10.56 -4.17
CA ASN A 213 -6.58 -11.85 -4.38
C ASN A 213 -6.94 -12.01 -5.87
N PRO A 214 -6.35 -12.98 -6.59
CA PRO A 214 -6.54 -13.11 -8.05
C PRO A 214 -7.99 -13.35 -8.48
N GLU A 215 -8.77 -14.08 -7.68
CA GLU A 215 -10.19 -14.35 -7.99
C GLU A 215 -11.02 -13.07 -7.90
N ILE A 216 -10.83 -12.28 -6.84
CA ILE A 216 -11.50 -10.98 -6.71
C ILE A 216 -11.06 -10.04 -7.84
N MET A 217 -9.75 -9.95 -8.12
CA MET A 217 -9.22 -9.08 -9.18
C MET A 217 -9.84 -9.43 -10.53
N SER A 218 -9.85 -10.70 -10.91
CA SER A 218 -10.40 -11.16 -12.19
C SER A 218 -11.90 -10.88 -12.32
N GLU A 219 -12.69 -11.05 -11.24
CA GLU A 219 -14.11 -10.71 -11.25
C GLU A 219 -14.34 -9.20 -11.35
N CYS A 220 -13.57 -8.39 -10.63
CA CYS A 220 -13.72 -6.93 -10.65
C CYS A 220 -13.32 -6.32 -12.01
N LEU A 221 -12.25 -6.84 -12.63
CA LEU A 221 -11.76 -6.34 -13.92
C LEU A 221 -12.75 -6.52 -15.08
N LYS A 222 -13.70 -7.47 -14.98
CA LYS A 222 -14.79 -7.61 -15.97
C LYS A 222 -15.58 -6.31 -16.15
N LEU A 223 -15.72 -5.51 -15.09
CA LEU A 223 -16.41 -4.22 -15.15
C LEU A 223 -15.71 -3.23 -16.10
N ALA A 224 -14.37 -3.23 -16.15
CA ALA A 224 -13.60 -2.35 -17.03
C ALA A 224 -13.61 -2.79 -18.50
N GLN A 225 -14.08 -4.00 -18.79
CA GLN A 225 -14.14 -4.59 -20.13
C GLN A 225 -15.52 -4.46 -20.78
N ILE A 226 -16.50 -3.88 -20.08
CA ILE A 226 -17.84 -3.66 -20.62
C ILE A 226 -17.73 -2.61 -21.76
N PRO A 227 -18.18 -2.93 -22.99
CA PRO A 227 -18.03 -2.04 -24.14
C PRO A 227 -18.56 -0.62 -23.91
N ASP A 228 -19.74 -0.50 -23.30
CA ASP A 228 -20.39 0.80 -23.03
C ASP A 228 -19.66 1.65 -21.99
N LEU A 229 -18.74 1.05 -21.21
CA LEU A 229 -18.00 1.70 -20.14
C LEU A 229 -16.50 1.80 -20.45
N ILE A 230 -16.05 1.42 -21.65
CA ILE A 230 -14.62 1.23 -21.95
C ILE A 230 -13.77 2.48 -21.68
N SER A 231 -14.30 3.68 -21.99
CA SER A 231 -13.63 4.95 -21.71
C SER A 231 -13.44 5.19 -20.21
N TYR A 232 -14.45 4.84 -19.40
CA TYR A 232 -14.35 4.89 -17.94
C TYR A 232 -13.47 3.76 -17.40
N GLY A 233 -13.48 2.59 -18.04
CA GLY A 233 -12.62 1.45 -17.73
C GLY A 233 -11.15 1.85 -17.75
N LYS A 234 -10.71 2.58 -18.77
CA LYS A 234 -9.33 3.09 -18.85
C LYS A 234 -8.99 4.05 -17.69
N LEU A 235 -9.92 4.92 -17.31
CA LEU A 235 -9.75 5.81 -16.16
C LEU A 235 -9.61 5.02 -14.85
N TRP A 236 -10.45 4.00 -14.65
CA TRP A 236 -10.38 3.16 -13.45
C TRP A 236 -9.09 2.35 -13.39
N LEU A 237 -8.62 1.82 -14.52
CA LEU A 237 -7.34 1.13 -14.62
C LEU A 237 -6.14 2.05 -14.34
N SER A 238 -6.24 3.34 -14.72
CA SER A 238 -5.26 4.34 -14.31
C SER A 238 -5.22 4.54 -12.78
N GLN A 239 -6.37 4.54 -12.11
CA GLN A 239 -6.42 4.56 -10.64
C GLN A 239 -5.90 3.25 -10.02
N SER A 240 -6.13 2.11 -10.68
CA SER A 240 -5.55 0.81 -10.28
C SER A 240 -4.02 0.82 -10.36
N MET A 241 -3.41 1.57 -11.28
CA MET A 241 -1.95 1.70 -11.36
C MET A 241 -1.38 2.30 -10.06
N MET A 242 -2.02 3.32 -9.49
CA MET A 242 -1.63 3.86 -8.19
C MET A 242 -1.65 2.75 -7.11
N HIS A 243 -2.71 1.94 -7.07
CA HIS A 243 -2.87 0.88 -6.07
C HIS A 243 -1.90 -0.29 -6.28
N ALA A 244 -1.56 -0.61 -7.54
CA ALA A 244 -0.51 -1.58 -7.87
C ALA A 244 0.89 -1.11 -7.46
N ILE A 245 1.18 0.19 -7.62
CA ILE A 245 2.42 0.81 -7.13
C ILE A 245 2.45 0.74 -5.60
N ILE A 246 1.36 1.12 -4.93
CA ILE A 246 1.26 1.06 -3.46
C ILE A 246 1.42 -0.37 -2.93
N SER A 247 0.90 -1.39 -3.64
CA SER A 247 1.00 -2.77 -3.17
C SER A 247 2.42 -3.33 -3.22
N HIS A 248 3.38 -2.60 -3.80
CA HIS A 248 4.76 -3.06 -4.03
C HIS A 248 4.79 -4.44 -4.71
N ASN A 249 3.85 -4.67 -5.63
CA ASN A 249 3.76 -5.90 -6.41
C ASN A 249 4.06 -5.57 -7.87
N ILE A 250 5.30 -5.85 -8.28
CA ILE A 250 5.75 -5.48 -9.63
C ILE A 250 4.95 -6.19 -10.72
N ASP A 251 4.45 -7.40 -10.46
CA ASP A 251 3.63 -8.16 -11.40
C ASP A 251 2.31 -7.44 -11.70
N PHE A 252 1.74 -6.73 -10.71
CA PHE A 252 0.53 -5.94 -10.92
C PHE A 252 0.79 -4.70 -11.77
N VAL A 253 1.94 -4.05 -11.57
CA VAL A 253 2.34 -2.87 -12.32
C VAL A 253 2.63 -3.24 -13.77
N THR A 254 3.40 -4.31 -14.00
CA THR A 254 3.72 -4.79 -15.35
C THR A 254 2.48 -5.35 -16.05
N PHE A 255 1.57 -6.01 -15.34
CA PHE A 255 0.27 -6.42 -15.88
C PHE A 255 -0.53 -5.23 -16.42
N LEU A 256 -0.72 -4.16 -15.62
CA LEU A 256 -1.45 -2.98 -16.07
C LEU A 256 -0.75 -2.24 -17.22
N MET A 257 0.58 -2.21 -17.21
CA MET A 257 1.36 -1.57 -18.26
C MET A 257 1.30 -2.35 -19.58
N ASN A 258 1.53 -3.66 -19.55
CA ASN A 258 1.68 -4.49 -20.74
C ASN A 258 0.32 -4.92 -21.32
N GLU A 259 -0.60 -5.37 -20.48
CA GLU A 259 -1.89 -5.94 -20.92
C GLU A 259 -2.97 -4.87 -21.11
N HIS A 260 -2.81 -3.70 -20.47
CA HIS A 260 -3.81 -2.63 -20.50
C HIS A 260 -3.26 -1.27 -20.96
N ASN A 261 -1.98 -1.19 -21.34
CA ASN A 261 -1.34 0.04 -21.83
C ASN A 261 -1.53 1.25 -20.89
N ILE A 262 -1.48 0.98 -19.57
CA ILE A 262 -1.57 2.03 -18.55
C ILE A 262 -0.17 2.50 -18.21
N GLU A 263 0.07 3.81 -18.36
CA GLU A 263 1.36 4.41 -18.06
C GLU A 263 1.66 4.39 -16.55
N ILE A 264 2.92 4.10 -16.20
CA ILE A 264 3.40 4.18 -14.82
C ILE A 264 3.61 5.66 -14.46
N ASN A 265 2.94 6.11 -13.41
CA ASN A 265 3.09 7.47 -12.92
C ASN A 265 4.28 7.59 -11.95
N LEU A 266 5.32 8.32 -12.37
CA LEU A 266 6.54 8.52 -11.58
C LEU A 266 6.32 9.23 -10.23
N TYR A 267 5.34 10.12 -10.14
CA TYR A 267 5.00 10.78 -8.88
C TYR A 267 4.47 9.79 -7.85
N TRP A 268 3.65 8.82 -8.27
CA TRP A 268 3.19 7.74 -7.37
C TRP A 268 4.34 6.82 -6.97
N CYS A 269 5.24 6.47 -7.89
CA CYS A 269 6.42 5.69 -7.55
C CYS A 269 7.25 6.36 -6.44
N GLY A 270 7.50 7.67 -6.58
CA GLY A 270 8.23 8.45 -5.56
C GLY A 270 7.46 8.59 -4.24
N SER A 271 6.17 8.91 -4.32
CA SER A 271 5.32 9.15 -3.13
C SER A 271 5.18 7.90 -2.26
N TYR A 272 5.08 6.73 -2.91
CA TYR A 272 4.97 5.45 -2.22
C TYR A 272 6.29 4.69 -2.14
N LYS A 273 7.43 5.35 -2.44
CA LYS A 273 8.77 4.77 -2.27
C LYS A 273 8.97 3.47 -3.07
N ASN A 274 8.20 3.25 -4.14
CA ASN A 274 8.31 2.09 -5.02
C ASN A 274 9.31 2.36 -6.15
N LEU A 275 10.60 2.20 -5.82
CA LEU A 275 11.68 2.37 -6.78
C LEU A 275 11.69 1.28 -7.86
N GLU A 276 11.18 0.08 -7.57
CA GLU A 276 11.15 -1.02 -8.54
C GLU A 276 10.26 -0.68 -9.74
N SER A 277 9.06 -0.13 -9.50
CA SER A 277 8.17 0.36 -10.56
C SER A 277 8.75 1.56 -11.31
N PHE A 278 9.46 2.45 -10.62
CA PHE A 278 10.20 3.55 -11.25
C PHE A 278 11.26 3.02 -12.23
N LEU A 279 12.01 1.98 -11.84
CA LEU A 279 13.03 1.37 -12.69
C LEU A 279 12.42 0.67 -13.91
N VAL A 280 11.24 0.06 -13.78
CA VAL A 280 10.50 -0.48 -14.94
C VAL A 280 10.14 0.62 -15.93
N TYR A 281 9.61 1.76 -15.45
CA TYR A 281 9.32 2.90 -16.32
C TYR A 281 10.58 3.38 -17.06
N PHE A 282 11.70 3.51 -16.34
CA PHE A 282 12.95 3.97 -16.94
C PHE A 282 13.49 3.00 -18.00
N ASP A 283 13.43 1.70 -17.75
CA ASP A 283 13.88 0.66 -18.69
C ASP A 283 13.06 0.67 -19.99
N GLN A 284 11.74 0.91 -19.88
CA GLN A 284 10.82 0.92 -21.02
C GLN A 284 10.85 2.22 -21.84
N THR A 285 10.93 3.37 -21.17
CA THR A 285 10.80 4.67 -21.85
C THR A 285 12.14 5.33 -22.15
N ASN A 286 13.17 5.01 -21.37
CA ASN A 286 14.44 5.73 -21.32
C ASN A 286 14.25 7.26 -21.17
N ASP A 287 13.13 7.72 -20.56
CA ASP A 287 12.87 9.13 -20.28
C ASP A 287 13.72 9.61 -19.10
N ILE A 288 14.93 10.00 -19.47
CA ILE A 288 15.97 10.51 -18.60
C ILE A 288 15.53 11.77 -17.85
N ASN A 289 14.80 12.68 -18.49
CA ASN A 289 14.50 13.99 -17.92
C ASN A 289 13.46 13.86 -16.81
N ALA A 290 12.38 13.12 -17.09
CA ALA A 290 11.37 12.83 -16.08
C ALA A 290 11.98 12.04 -14.92
N CYS A 291 12.78 11.00 -15.21
CA CYS A 291 13.44 10.20 -14.17
C CYS A 291 14.40 11.04 -13.32
N PHE A 292 15.14 11.99 -13.91
CA PHE A 292 16.01 12.87 -13.14
C PHE A 292 15.23 13.67 -12.09
N VAL A 293 14.12 14.30 -12.49
CA VAL A 293 13.27 15.09 -11.59
C VAL A 293 12.69 14.24 -10.48
N PHE A 294 12.03 13.12 -10.82
CA PHE A 294 11.31 12.29 -9.84
C PHE A 294 12.24 11.43 -8.98
N SER A 295 13.50 11.19 -9.39
CA SER A 295 14.47 10.45 -8.58
C SER A 295 14.74 11.09 -7.21
N THR A 296 14.58 12.41 -7.12
CA THR A 296 14.75 13.18 -5.87
C THR A 296 13.76 12.75 -4.78
N MET A 297 12.58 12.22 -5.14
CA MET A 297 11.57 11.78 -4.18
C MET A 297 11.96 10.52 -3.41
N PHE A 298 12.94 9.77 -3.89
CA PHE A 298 13.44 8.58 -3.20
C PHE A 298 14.54 8.90 -2.19
N ASP A 299 15.03 10.14 -2.16
CA ASP A 299 16.21 10.59 -1.40
C ASP A 299 17.47 9.70 -1.62
N ILE A 300 17.47 8.92 -2.70
CA ILE A 300 18.65 8.27 -3.25
C ILE A 300 19.31 9.26 -4.21
N GLY A 301 20.64 9.43 -4.12
CA GLY A 301 21.37 10.17 -5.16
C GLY A 301 21.00 9.61 -6.55
N CYS A 302 20.72 10.51 -7.50
CA CYS A 302 20.15 10.19 -8.82
C CYS A 302 20.85 8.96 -9.47
N PRO A 303 20.10 8.01 -10.08
CA PRO A 303 20.66 6.82 -10.75
C PRO A 303 21.77 7.12 -11.76
N LYS A 304 21.72 8.30 -12.41
CA LYS A 304 22.78 8.78 -13.29
C LYS A 304 24.12 9.02 -12.59
N VAL A 305 24.14 9.45 -11.33
CA VAL A 305 25.41 9.72 -10.63
C VAL A 305 26.22 8.43 -10.49
N ARG A 306 25.56 7.27 -10.34
CA ARG A 306 26.25 5.97 -10.23
C ARG A 306 26.52 5.30 -11.58
N LEU A 307 25.68 5.50 -12.59
CA LEU A 307 25.95 4.98 -13.94
C LEU A 307 27.02 5.79 -14.68
N ALA A 308 27.01 7.13 -14.59
CA ALA A 308 28.04 7.99 -15.18
C ALA A 308 29.42 7.82 -14.50
N GLN A 309 29.45 7.42 -13.23
CA GLN A 309 30.69 7.06 -12.52
C GLN A 309 31.30 5.73 -12.97
N ARG A 310 30.60 4.91 -13.78
CA ARG A 310 31.12 3.66 -14.33
C ARG A 310 31.42 3.74 -15.83
N SER A 311 31.14 4.87 -16.47
CA SER A 311 31.39 5.12 -17.90
C SER A 311 32.55 6.10 -18.15
N ILE A 312 33.36 6.38 -17.11
CA ILE A 312 34.58 7.20 -17.17
C ILE A 312 35.75 6.39 -16.62
#